data_AF-A0A7V6L6E5-F1
#
_entry.id   AF-A0A7V6L6E5-F1
#
_cell.length_a   1.000
_cell.length_b   1.000
_cell.length_c   1.000
_cell.angle_alpha   90.00
_cell.angle_beta   90.00
_cell.angle_gamma   90.00
#
_symmetry.space_group_name_H-M   'P 1'
#
loop_
_entity.id
_entity.type
_entity.pdbx_description
1 polymer ?
#
loop_
_entity_poly.entity_id
_entity_poly.type
_entity_poly.pdbx_seq_one_letter_code
_entity_poly.pdbx_strand_id
1 'polypeptide(L)'
;MENETIGSKDTSKAAIRLSVSSTREEEYALIKDYAEQGIKCVAVDFGGDFISSVSKIIERAVVASKRQNVIRDVHHEQGAVVGATREALGQIMPKAIGCNIGGKIGIARYKEHITVAVFTGIGFLNLDEVGIGLGHRSI
;
A
#
# COMPACT_ATOMS: atom_id res chain seq x y z
N MET A 1 -26.80 -6.62 16.16
CA MET A 1 -25.51 -7.15 15.68
C MET A 1 -24.49 -6.07 15.97
N GLU A 2 -23.41 -6.42 16.66
CA GLU A 2 -22.44 -5.50 17.23
C GLU A 2 -21.95 -4.46 16.21
N ASN A 3 -21.96 -3.18 16.59
CA ASN A 3 -21.23 -2.14 15.88
C ASN A 3 -19.73 -2.46 16.01
N GLU A 4 -19.20 -3.33 15.16
CA GLU A 4 -17.76 -3.47 14.98
C GLU A 4 -17.23 -2.09 14.56
N THR A 5 -16.51 -1.47 15.47
CA THR A 5 -15.91 -0.16 15.26
C THR A 5 -14.78 -0.35 14.24
N ILE A 6 -14.97 0.16 13.03
CA ILE A 6 -13.95 0.16 11.97
C ILE A 6 -12.63 0.65 12.58
N GLY A 7 -11.56 -0.11 12.40
CA GLY A 7 -10.27 0.18 13.06
C GLY A 7 -9.05 -0.18 12.22
N SER A 8 -7.92 -0.37 12.90
CA SER A 8 -6.61 -0.67 12.28
C SER A 8 -6.65 -1.93 11.41
N LYS A 9 -7.36 -2.98 11.86
CA LYS A 9 -7.51 -4.24 11.11
C LYS A 9 -8.30 -4.05 9.83
N ASP A 10 -9.38 -3.29 9.83
CA ASP A 10 -10.21 -3.09 8.63
C ASP A 10 -9.53 -2.18 7.62
N THR A 11 -8.82 -1.16 8.11
CA THR A 11 -7.91 -0.35 7.30
C THR A 11 -6.84 -1.23 6.63
N SER A 12 -6.28 -2.19 7.38
CA SER A 12 -5.30 -3.14 6.86
C SER A 12 -5.88 -4.07 5.80
N LYS A 13 -7.08 -4.63 6.04
CA LYS A 13 -7.79 -5.45 5.04
C LYS A 13 -8.03 -4.65 3.77
N ALA A 14 -8.42 -3.38 3.88
CA ALA A 14 -8.65 -2.51 2.72
C ALA A 14 -7.38 -2.30 1.89
N ALA A 15 -6.27 -1.96 2.54
CA ALA A 15 -4.97 -1.82 1.87
C ALA A 15 -4.54 -3.12 1.17
N ILE A 16 -4.69 -4.28 1.84
CA ILE A 16 -4.35 -5.59 1.26
C ILE A 16 -5.20 -5.88 0.03
N ARG A 17 -6.54 -5.79 0.15
CA ARG A 17 -7.45 -6.05 -0.98
C ARG A 17 -7.13 -5.16 -2.17
N LEU A 18 -6.82 -3.90 -1.92
CA LEU A 18 -6.44 -2.97 -2.98
C LEU A 18 -5.12 -3.36 -3.65
N SER A 19 -4.11 -3.78 -2.88
CA SER A 19 -2.80 -4.20 -3.41
C SER A 19 -2.86 -5.47 -4.27
N VAL A 20 -3.82 -6.37 -4.03
CA VAL A 20 -3.98 -7.62 -4.79
C VAL A 20 -4.98 -7.52 -5.95
N SER A 21 -5.58 -6.34 -6.16
CA SER A 21 -6.52 -6.13 -7.26
C SER A 21 -5.84 -6.29 -8.61
N SER A 22 -6.46 -7.04 -9.51
CA SER A 22 -5.89 -7.46 -10.78
C SER A 22 -6.23 -6.51 -11.93
N THR A 23 -7.38 -5.83 -11.85
CA THR A 23 -7.81 -4.89 -12.90
C THR A 23 -8.10 -3.50 -12.32
N ARG A 24 -8.15 -2.49 -13.20
CA ARG A 24 -8.54 -1.14 -12.80
C ARG A 24 -9.99 -1.10 -12.35
N GLU A 25 -10.87 -1.88 -12.98
CA GLU A 25 -12.29 -1.96 -12.63
C GLU A 25 -12.49 -2.53 -11.22
N GLU A 26 -11.76 -3.60 -10.88
CA GLU A 26 -11.77 -4.17 -9.52
C GLU A 26 -11.24 -3.16 -8.50
N GLU A 27 -10.14 -2.47 -8.83
CA GLU A 27 -9.58 -1.42 -7.98
C GLU A 27 -10.59 -0.29 -7.73
N TYR A 28 -11.26 0.22 -8.77
CA TYR A 28 -12.28 1.26 -8.63
C TYR A 28 -13.47 0.80 -7.80
N ALA A 29 -13.93 -0.45 -7.98
CA ALA A 29 -14.99 -1.03 -7.18
C ALA A 29 -14.61 -1.09 -5.69
N LEU A 30 -13.40 -1.59 -5.38
CA LEU A 30 -12.91 -1.64 -4.00
C LEU A 30 -12.79 -0.24 -3.38
N ILE A 31 -12.26 0.75 -4.10
CA ILE A 31 -12.15 2.12 -3.60
C ILE A 31 -13.53 2.68 -3.27
N LYS A 32 -14.52 2.46 -4.14
CA LYS A 32 -15.89 2.91 -3.92
C LYS A 32 -16.52 2.24 -2.70
N ASP A 33 -16.44 0.92 -2.61
CA ASP A 33 -17.03 0.15 -1.50
C ASP A 33 -16.43 0.54 -0.15
N TYR A 34 -15.11 0.81 -0.10
CA TYR A 34 -14.45 1.27 1.11
C TYR A 34 -14.75 2.73 1.45
N ALA A 35 -14.95 3.58 0.45
CA ALA A 35 -15.36 4.96 0.66
C ALA A 35 -16.76 5.05 1.31
N GLU A 36 -17.69 4.17 0.94
CA GLU A 36 -19.02 4.05 1.56
C GLU A 36 -18.93 3.66 3.05
N GLN A 37 -17.85 2.97 3.45
CA GLN A 37 -17.54 2.63 4.84
C GLN A 37 -16.68 3.71 5.56
N GLY A 38 -16.36 4.80 4.87
CA GLY A 38 -15.52 5.90 5.41
C GLY A 38 -14.02 5.62 5.39
N ILE A 39 -13.58 4.55 4.72
CA ILE A 39 -12.15 4.23 4.53
C ILE A 39 -11.70 4.85 3.21
N LYS A 40 -10.73 5.76 3.26
CA LYS A 40 -10.15 6.37 2.07
C LYS A 40 -9.02 5.51 1.54
N CYS A 41 -9.04 5.21 0.25
CA CYS A 41 -8.10 4.29 -0.37
C CYS A 41 -7.45 4.89 -1.62
N VAL A 42 -6.22 4.47 -1.92
CA VAL A 42 -5.55 4.70 -3.20
C VAL A 42 -4.59 3.55 -3.51
N ALA A 43 -4.50 3.17 -4.79
CA ALA A 43 -3.54 2.19 -5.27
C ALA A 43 -2.48 2.83 -6.18
N VAL A 44 -1.29 2.22 -6.21
CA VAL A 44 -0.15 2.70 -7.01
C VAL A 44 0.61 1.52 -7.58
N ASP A 45 0.77 1.47 -8.90
CA ASP A 45 1.61 0.48 -9.56
C ASP A 45 3.09 0.86 -9.53
N PHE A 46 3.96 -0.15 -9.44
CA PHE A 46 5.41 0.01 -9.51
C PHE A 46 6.08 -1.18 -10.19
N GLY A 47 7.33 -0.97 -10.60
CA GLY A 47 8.20 -2.03 -11.04
C GLY A 47 9.62 -1.54 -11.30
N GLY A 48 10.54 -2.48 -11.41
CA GLY A 48 11.97 -2.26 -11.65
C GLY A 48 12.87 -3.02 -10.68
N ASP A 49 14.16 -2.74 -10.73
CA ASP A 49 15.14 -3.28 -9.78
C ASP A 49 14.81 -2.83 -8.36
N PHE A 50 14.78 -3.76 -7.40
CA PHE A 50 14.29 -3.51 -6.05
C PHE A 50 15.02 -2.33 -5.39
N ILE A 51 16.35 -2.35 -5.35
CA ILE A 51 17.16 -1.37 -4.60
C ILE A 51 17.03 0.03 -5.20
N SER A 52 17.18 0.15 -6.52
CA SER A 52 17.10 1.45 -7.20
C SER A 52 15.68 2.03 -7.25
N SER A 53 14.65 1.19 -7.06
CA SER A 53 13.26 1.61 -7.12
C SER A 53 12.66 2.03 -5.78
N VAL A 54 13.26 1.66 -4.63
CA VAL A 54 12.71 1.93 -3.28
C VAL A 54 12.30 3.39 -3.10
N SER A 55 13.19 4.35 -3.39
CA SER A 55 12.89 5.77 -3.20
C SER A 55 11.73 6.25 -4.08
N LYS A 56 11.65 5.76 -5.32
CA LYS A 56 10.56 6.11 -6.26
C LYS A 56 9.23 5.51 -5.80
N ILE A 57 9.24 4.29 -5.27
CA ILE A 57 8.05 3.62 -4.72
C ILE A 57 7.49 4.45 -3.54
N ILE A 58 8.35 4.85 -2.61
CA ILE A 58 7.97 5.68 -1.45
C ILE A 58 7.41 7.03 -1.90
N GLU A 59 8.11 7.71 -2.82
CA GLU A 59 7.66 9.00 -3.34
C GLU A 59 6.27 8.91 -3.98
N ARG A 60 6.06 7.90 -4.85
CA ARG A 60 4.77 7.68 -5.51
C ARG A 60 3.66 7.39 -4.51
N ALA A 61 3.91 6.59 -3.48
CA ALA A 61 2.94 6.31 -2.43
C ALA A 61 2.48 7.60 -1.72
N VAL A 62 3.42 8.48 -1.37
CA VAL A 62 3.11 9.78 -0.75
C VAL A 62 2.35 10.69 -1.71
N VAL A 63 2.83 10.85 -2.94
CA VAL A 63 2.20 11.72 -3.94
C VAL A 63 0.77 11.27 -4.25
N ALA A 64 0.55 9.97 -4.44
CA ALA A 64 -0.78 9.42 -4.70
C ALA A 64 -1.73 9.61 -3.52
N SER A 65 -1.25 9.37 -2.29
CA SER A 65 -2.03 9.53 -1.06
C SER A 65 -2.49 10.98 -0.86
N LYS A 66 -1.65 11.96 -1.22
CA LYS A 66 -2.02 13.38 -1.21
C LYS A 66 -3.03 13.71 -2.30
N ARG A 67 -2.76 13.31 -3.54
CA ARG A 67 -3.63 13.62 -4.69
C ARG A 67 -5.04 13.05 -4.53
N GLN A 68 -5.17 11.88 -3.91
CA GLN A 68 -6.46 11.23 -3.65
C GLN A 68 -7.06 11.58 -2.28
N ASN A 69 -6.51 12.57 -1.57
CA ASN A 69 -7.00 13.02 -0.26
C ASN A 69 -7.10 11.92 0.81
N VAL A 70 -6.30 10.85 0.68
CA VAL A 70 -6.10 9.84 1.72
C VAL A 70 -5.33 10.45 2.89
N ILE A 71 -4.36 11.32 2.60
CA ILE A 71 -3.68 12.15 3.59
C ILE A 71 -3.78 13.64 3.23
N ARG A 72 -3.63 14.48 4.25
CA ARG A 72 -3.44 15.92 4.16
C ARG A 72 -1.99 16.22 3.79
N ASP A 73 -1.76 17.41 3.22
CA ASP A 73 -0.41 17.86 2.85
C ASP A 73 0.32 18.46 4.07
N VAL A 74 0.59 17.61 5.07
CA VAL A 74 1.29 17.98 6.32
C VAL A 74 2.37 16.96 6.64
N HIS A 75 3.48 17.42 7.24
CA HIS A 75 4.69 16.62 7.43
C HIS A 75 4.48 15.30 8.19
N HIS A 76 3.65 15.29 9.24
CA HIS A 76 3.44 14.08 10.05
C HIS A 76 2.71 12.98 9.28
N GLU A 77 1.70 13.31 8.47
CA GLU A 77 0.97 12.31 7.69
C GLU A 77 1.78 11.78 6.50
N GLN A 78 2.57 12.64 5.87
CA GLN A 78 3.54 12.20 4.85
C GLN A 78 4.56 11.24 5.46
N GLY A 79 5.11 11.59 6.63
CA GLY A 79 6.03 10.73 7.38
C GLY A 79 5.41 9.38 7.77
N ALA A 80 4.11 9.36 8.10
CA ALA A 80 3.40 8.13 8.39
C ALA A 80 3.33 7.21 7.17
N VAL A 81 3.00 7.73 5.98
CA VAL A 81 3.02 6.95 4.74
C VAL A 81 4.43 6.46 4.42
N VAL A 82 5.45 7.31 4.50
CA VAL A 82 6.86 6.92 4.28
C VAL A 82 7.26 5.77 5.23
N GLY A 83 6.94 5.89 6.52
CA GLY A 83 7.25 4.88 7.51
C GLY A 83 6.55 3.55 7.24
N ALA A 84 5.25 3.60 6.96
CA ALA A 84 4.45 2.42 6.63
C ALA A 84 4.95 1.74 5.33
N THR A 85 5.25 2.50 4.28
CA THR A 85 5.80 1.96 3.03
C THR A 85 7.16 1.30 3.26
N ARG A 86 8.06 1.93 4.04
CA ARG A 86 9.39 1.35 4.33
C ARG A 86 9.28 0.04 5.10
N GLU A 87 8.36 -0.05 6.04
CA GLU A 87 8.12 -1.29 6.79
C GLU A 87 7.58 -2.41 5.88
N ALA A 88 6.60 -2.10 5.03
CA ALA A 88 6.09 -3.05 4.06
C ALA A 88 7.19 -3.56 3.11
N LEU A 89 8.01 -2.66 2.55
CA LEU A 89 9.13 -3.05 1.69
C LEU A 89 10.22 -3.83 2.44
N GLY A 90 10.44 -3.52 3.72
CA GLY A 90 11.39 -4.24 4.58
C GLY A 90 11.04 -5.72 4.76
N GLN A 91 9.74 -6.06 4.78
CA GLN A 91 9.28 -7.45 4.85
C GLN A 91 9.54 -8.22 3.55
N ILE A 92 9.52 -7.53 2.41
CA ILE A 92 9.77 -8.12 1.08
C ILE A 92 11.27 -8.24 0.77
N MET A 93 12.08 -7.33 1.33
CA MET A 93 13.50 -7.17 1.05
C MET A 93 14.31 -8.49 1.05
N PRO A 94 14.17 -9.43 2.01
CA PRO A 94 14.99 -10.64 2.05
C PRO A 94 14.88 -11.52 0.79
N LYS A 95 13.75 -11.42 0.06
CA LYS A 95 13.52 -12.17 -1.18
C LYS A 95 13.80 -11.34 -2.44
N ALA A 96 13.79 -10.01 -2.34
CA ALA A 96 13.81 -9.12 -3.49
C ALA A 96 15.18 -8.48 -3.79
N ILE A 97 16.14 -8.56 -2.86
CA ILE A 97 17.50 -8.05 -3.11
C ILE A 97 18.11 -8.75 -4.33
N GLY A 98 18.59 -7.96 -5.29
CA GLY A 98 19.17 -8.45 -6.54
C GLY A 98 18.16 -8.92 -7.59
N CYS A 99 16.86 -8.73 -7.34
CA CYS A 99 15.78 -9.10 -8.26
C CYS A 99 15.02 -7.89 -8.79
N ASN A 100 14.32 -8.08 -9.91
CA ASN A 100 13.29 -7.13 -10.34
C ASN A 100 11.99 -7.42 -9.60
N ILE A 101 11.26 -6.36 -9.28
CA ILE A 101 9.93 -6.43 -8.69
C ILE A 101 8.92 -5.75 -9.60
N GLY A 102 7.66 -6.18 -9.49
CA GLY A 102 6.54 -5.59 -10.20
C GLY A 102 5.26 -5.88 -9.45
N GLY A 103 4.48 -4.85 -9.15
CA GLY A 103 3.33 -5.00 -8.28
C GLY A 103 2.60 -3.71 -8.00
N LYS A 104 1.78 -3.76 -6.95
CA LYS A 104 0.88 -2.69 -6.56
C LYS A 104 0.97 -2.41 -5.07
N ILE A 105 0.92 -1.13 -4.74
CA ILE A 105 0.80 -0.63 -3.37
C ILE A 105 -0.67 -0.31 -3.15
N GLY A 106 -1.28 -0.88 -2.12
CA GLY A 106 -2.56 -0.43 -1.59
C GLY A 106 -2.34 0.46 -0.38
N ILE A 107 -2.98 1.62 -0.34
CA ILE A 107 -2.91 2.55 0.79
C ILE A 107 -4.32 2.82 1.25
N ALA A 108 -4.58 2.65 2.54
CA ALA A 108 -5.89 2.89 3.13
C ALA A 108 -5.75 3.73 4.39
N ARG A 109 -6.77 4.57 4.64
CA ARG A 109 -6.89 5.35 5.86
C ARG A 109 -8.30 5.32 6.41
N TYR A 110 -8.40 5.07 7.72
CA TYR A 110 -9.59 5.35 8.50
C TYR A 110 -9.20 6.12 9.75
N LYS A 111 -9.70 7.36 9.87
CA LYS A 111 -9.35 8.28 10.96
C LYS A 111 -7.83 8.36 11.19
N GLU A 112 -7.34 7.93 12.36
CA GLU A 112 -5.93 7.91 12.75
C GLU A 112 -5.12 6.78 12.11
N HIS A 113 -5.77 5.74 11.59
CA HIS A 113 -5.07 4.57 11.06
C HIS A 113 -4.72 4.76 9.60
N ILE A 114 -3.43 4.66 9.27
CA ILE A 114 -2.93 4.58 7.91
C ILE A 114 -2.25 3.23 7.73
N THR A 115 -2.62 2.50 6.69
CA THR A 115 -1.98 1.23 6.33
C THR A 115 -1.49 1.29 4.89
N VAL A 116 -0.29 0.77 4.66
CA VAL A 116 0.29 0.52 3.35
C VAL A 116 0.51 -0.97 3.21
N ALA A 117 -0.03 -1.58 2.16
CA ALA A 117 0.25 -2.95 1.76
C ALA A 117 0.96 -2.93 0.40
N VAL A 118 1.95 -3.79 0.23
CA VAL A 118 2.69 -3.96 -1.03
C VAL A 118 2.53 -5.42 -1.42
N PHE A 119 1.99 -5.68 -2.60
CA PHE A 119 1.92 -7.02 -3.19
C PHE A 119 2.67 -7.01 -4.51
N THR A 120 3.60 -7.95 -4.69
CA THR A 120 4.54 -7.93 -5.82
C THR A 120 4.93 -9.33 -6.27
N GLY A 121 5.11 -9.48 -7.57
CA GLY A 121 5.97 -10.51 -8.12
C GLY A 121 7.44 -10.12 -7.95
N ILE A 122 8.30 -11.12 -7.80
CA ILE A 122 9.76 -11.01 -7.68
C ILE A 122 10.37 -11.94 -8.72
N GLY A 123 11.15 -11.36 -9.64
CA GLY A 123 11.68 -12.07 -10.79
C GLY A 123 13.17 -11.88 -11.01
N PHE A 124 13.85 -12.99 -11.32
CA PHE A 124 15.23 -13.02 -11.80
C PHE A 124 15.47 -14.31 -12.61
N LEU A 125 15.72 -14.21 -13.91
CA LEU A 125 15.77 -15.36 -14.83
C LEU A 125 14.49 -16.22 -14.74
N ASN A 126 14.61 -17.46 -14.26
CA ASN A 126 13.50 -18.40 -14.08
C ASN A 126 12.86 -18.33 -12.68
N LEU A 127 13.29 -17.38 -11.83
CA LEU A 127 12.67 -17.16 -10.53
C LEU A 127 11.31 -16.48 -10.73
N ASP A 128 10.27 -17.11 -10.18
CA ASP A 128 8.91 -16.59 -10.11
C ASP A 128 8.43 -16.74 -8.66
N GLU A 129 8.63 -15.69 -7.88
CA GLU A 129 8.30 -15.63 -6.46
C GLU A 129 7.32 -14.49 -6.20
N VAL A 130 6.56 -14.60 -5.10
CA VAL A 130 5.61 -13.56 -4.68
C VAL A 130 5.96 -13.05 -3.28
N GLY A 131 5.77 -11.74 -3.11
CA GLY A 131 6.00 -11.05 -1.85
C GLY A 131 4.81 -10.20 -1.46
N ILE A 132 4.45 -10.26 -0.18
CA ILE A 132 3.54 -9.29 0.43
C ILE A 132 4.20 -8.68 1.67
N GLY A 133 4.02 -7.38 1.85
CA GLY A 133 4.44 -6.66 3.03
C GLY A 133 3.40 -5.64 3.46
N LEU A 134 3.34 -5.36 4.76
CA LEU A 134 2.40 -4.40 5.33
C LEU A 134 3.09 -3.51 6.36
N GLY A 135 2.75 -2.22 6.36
CA GLY A 135 3.11 -1.30 7.43
C GLY A 135 1.89 -0.50 7.89
N HIS A 136 1.76 -0.30 9.19
CA HIS A 136 0.66 0.45 9.80
C HIS A 136 1.20 1.60 10.65
N ARG A 137 0.54 2.75 10.62
CA ARG A 137 0.79 3.87 11.55
C ARG A 137 -0.54 4.34 12.13
N SER A 138 -0.51 4.77 13.39
CA SER A 138 -1.62 5.49 14.04
C SER A 138 -1.15 6.91 14.33
N ILE A 139 -1.86 7.91 13.80
CA ILE A 139 -1.48 9.33 13.86
C ILE A 139 -2.63 10.27 14.19
#